data_AF-A0A924NGF3-F1
#
_entry.id   AF-A0A924NGF3-F1
#
_cell.length_a   1.000
_cell.length_b   1.000
_cell.length_c   1.000
_cell.angle_alpha   90.00
_cell.angle_beta   90.00
_cell.angle_gamma   90.00
#
_symmetry.space_group_name_H-M   'P 1'
#
loop_
_entity.id
_entity.type
_entity.pdbx_description
1 polymer ?
#
loop_
_entity_poly.entity_id
_entity_poly.type
_entity_poly.pdbx_seq_one_letter_code
_entity_poly.pdbx_strand_id
1 'polypeptide(L)'
;MPTGLRRLVVSLLALAVGAQVIVGLLGHGSRPLADSGTELPWVHGPALLLMLLCLTVAGDLVAVRLRRGEETEELTLFEAAVVVDVLLLPTWSALLLPVAASVVCSVVRRRALLKTVFNASNLALATAVLVGVVHLEGGAPRTLGVQAVLALLVGTLAFTVVNLVALSRVYGLIGDEQPWQVVRDGLRLSAVMAVGMVALGGTALTLVWAAPALLPFTVVPAGALTFAYRAAAQESDERERSSRLLALSQVLAGRLDADEVLEAFLDLTRQAFGADAALAVLDASALPGGSAPTTVLDDREAGRDRRTALSSETGLLQCAGAEVLTTGLENDWRVALLAPLEADGSRVGVVVLATRGRHRTLGERELTLLTPLASALAVALRGAAHLARLEEETSKLKAVVDQSSDG
;
A
#
# COMPACT_ATOMS: atom_id res chain seq x y z
N MET A 1 -14.42 12.34 -10.32
CA MET A 1 -13.19 11.65 -10.74
C MET A 1 -12.34 12.62 -11.52
N PRO A 2 -11.00 12.60 -11.37
CA PRO A 2 -10.13 13.48 -12.13
C PRO A 2 -10.22 13.14 -13.62
N THR A 3 -10.48 14.15 -14.45
CA THR A 3 -10.57 14.01 -15.91
C THR A 3 -9.29 13.45 -16.53
N GLY A 4 -8.13 13.68 -15.89
CA GLY A 4 -6.83 13.14 -16.26
C GLY A 4 -6.77 11.61 -16.24
N LEU A 5 -7.31 10.97 -15.20
CA LEU A 5 -7.26 9.51 -15.06
C LEU A 5 -8.05 8.80 -16.17
N ARG A 6 -9.23 9.33 -16.52
CA ARG A 6 -10.04 8.76 -17.62
C ARG A 6 -9.32 8.87 -18.97
N ARG A 7 -8.67 10.00 -19.24
CA ARG A 7 -7.87 10.19 -20.47
C ARG A 7 -6.69 9.22 -20.51
N LEU A 8 -5.99 9.03 -19.40
CA LEU A 8 -4.91 8.06 -19.29
C LEU A 8 -5.39 6.65 -19.63
N VAL A 9 -6.48 6.19 -19.00
CA VAL A 9 -7.04 4.85 -19.25
C VAL A 9 -7.44 4.65 -20.72
N VAL A 10 -8.08 5.65 -21.34
CA VAL A 10 -8.46 5.57 -22.76
C VAL A 10 -7.24 5.53 -23.67
N SER A 11 -6.23 6.36 -23.40
CA SER A 11 -4.99 6.37 -24.19
C SER A 11 -4.22 5.05 -24.07
N LEU A 12 -4.18 4.47 -22.87
CA LEU A 12 -3.54 3.20 -22.60
C LEU A 12 -4.27 2.05 -23.30
N LEU A 13 -5.60 2.04 -23.26
CA LEU A 13 -6.42 1.07 -23.99
C LEU A 13 -6.17 1.14 -25.49
N ALA A 14 -6.17 2.33 -26.08
CA ALA A 14 -5.91 2.50 -27.51
C ALA A 14 -4.50 2.02 -27.90
N LEU A 15 -3.49 2.37 -27.10
CA LEU A 15 -2.11 1.93 -27.31
C LEU A 15 -1.97 0.41 -27.18
N ALA A 16 -2.61 -0.19 -26.18
CA ALA A 16 -2.62 -1.62 -25.95
C ALA A 16 -3.25 -2.39 -27.11
N VAL A 17 -4.44 -1.96 -27.57
CA VAL A 17 -5.11 -2.56 -28.73
C VAL A 17 -4.25 -2.42 -29.99
N GLY A 18 -3.69 -1.23 -30.23
CA GLY A 18 -2.79 -1.00 -31.36
C GLY A 18 -1.57 -1.92 -31.34
N ALA A 19 -0.88 -2.03 -30.20
CA ALA A 19 0.29 -2.89 -30.04
C ALA A 19 -0.06 -4.37 -30.23
N GLN A 20 -1.16 -4.84 -29.65
CA GLN A 20 -1.67 -6.20 -29.79
C GLN A 20 -1.96 -6.54 -31.25
N VAL A 21 -2.63 -5.64 -31.99
CA VAL A 21 -2.93 -5.84 -33.41
C VAL A 21 -1.65 -5.86 -34.24
N ILE A 22 -0.73 -4.90 -34.03
CA ILE A 22 0.54 -4.85 -34.77
C ILE A 22 1.35 -6.13 -34.55
N VAL A 23 1.58 -6.52 -33.29
CA VAL A 23 2.35 -7.73 -32.96
C VAL A 23 1.64 -8.99 -33.46
N GLY A 24 0.32 -9.06 -33.32
CA GLY A 24 -0.48 -10.19 -33.82
C GLY A 24 -0.46 -10.34 -35.35
N LEU A 25 -0.40 -9.23 -36.08
CA LEU A 25 -0.25 -9.23 -37.54
C LEU A 25 1.17 -9.61 -37.96
N LEU A 26 2.19 -9.04 -37.31
CA LEU A 26 3.60 -9.35 -37.59
C LEU A 26 3.95 -10.81 -37.26
N GLY A 27 3.36 -11.37 -36.20
CA GLY A 27 3.49 -12.77 -35.80
C GLY A 27 2.43 -13.68 -36.40
N HIS A 28 1.65 -13.25 -37.40
CA HIS A 28 0.62 -14.10 -37.98
C HIS A 28 1.26 -15.33 -38.65
N GLY A 29 0.82 -16.53 -38.27
CA GLY A 29 1.43 -17.79 -38.72
C GLY A 29 2.66 -18.22 -37.91
N SER A 30 3.01 -17.51 -36.83
CA SER A 30 4.04 -17.94 -35.88
C SER A 30 3.73 -19.33 -35.32
N ARG A 31 4.76 -20.15 -35.15
CA ARG A 31 4.68 -21.36 -34.31
C ARG A 31 5.07 -21.03 -32.87
N PRO A 32 4.60 -21.81 -31.89
CA PRO A 32 5.11 -21.73 -30.52
C PRO A 32 6.64 -21.79 -30.51
N LEU A 33 7.27 -21.07 -29.58
CA LEU A 33 8.73 -21.12 -29.44
C LEU A 33 9.20 -22.52 -29.03
N ALA A 34 8.38 -23.23 -28.27
CA ALA A 34 8.60 -24.59 -27.80
C ALA A 34 7.91 -25.66 -28.68
N ASP A 35 7.87 -25.47 -30.00
CA ASP A 35 7.35 -26.48 -30.93
C ASP A 35 8.39 -27.59 -31.19
N SER A 36 8.38 -28.62 -30.34
CA SER A 36 9.23 -29.81 -30.51
C SER A 36 8.76 -30.78 -31.61
N GLY A 37 7.78 -30.40 -32.44
CA GLY A 37 7.23 -31.27 -33.50
C GLY A 37 6.25 -32.33 -32.98
N THR A 38 5.95 -32.29 -31.69
CA THR A 38 4.85 -32.98 -31.04
C THR A 38 4.13 -31.93 -30.21
N GLU A 39 2.83 -31.83 -30.36
CA GLU A 39 2.00 -31.16 -29.37
C GLU A 39 2.26 -31.83 -27.99
N LEU A 40 2.11 -31.10 -26.86
CA LEU A 40 2.35 -31.62 -25.49
C LEU A 40 1.66 -32.97 -25.29
N PRO A 41 2.35 -34.13 -25.17
CA PRO A 41 1.82 -35.45 -25.52
C PRO A 41 0.49 -35.85 -24.84
N TRP A 42 0.15 -35.19 -23.74
CA TRP A 42 -1.00 -35.42 -22.89
C TRP A 42 -2.06 -34.29 -22.91
N VAL A 43 -1.79 -33.09 -23.44
CA VAL A 43 -2.72 -31.94 -23.46
C VAL A 43 -2.53 -31.08 -24.71
N HIS A 44 -3.60 -30.94 -25.51
CA HIS A 44 -3.58 -30.22 -26.79
C HIS A 44 -4.78 -29.31 -26.99
N GLY A 45 -4.68 -28.40 -27.97
CA GLY A 45 -5.80 -27.58 -28.44
C GLY A 45 -6.54 -26.82 -27.33
N PRO A 46 -7.87 -26.93 -27.21
CA PRO A 46 -8.65 -26.17 -26.24
C PRO A 46 -8.36 -26.57 -24.77
N ALA A 47 -7.94 -27.81 -24.52
CA ALA A 47 -7.58 -28.25 -23.17
C ALA A 47 -6.30 -27.55 -22.68
N LEU A 48 -5.32 -27.35 -23.56
CA LEU A 48 -4.10 -26.59 -23.25
C LEU A 48 -4.45 -25.13 -22.90
N LEU A 49 -5.29 -24.49 -23.70
CA LEU A 49 -5.74 -23.12 -23.45
C LEU A 49 -6.48 -22.99 -22.11
N LEU A 50 -7.35 -23.95 -21.79
CA LEU A 50 -8.06 -23.94 -20.51
C LEU A 50 -7.10 -24.15 -19.32
N MET A 51 -6.16 -25.09 -19.45
CA MET A 51 -5.15 -25.36 -18.41
C MET A 51 -4.29 -24.12 -18.15
N LEU A 52 -3.79 -23.48 -19.21
CA LEU A 52 -2.99 -22.25 -19.12
C LEU A 52 -3.81 -21.09 -18.56
N LEU A 53 -5.06 -20.92 -18.99
CA LEU A 53 -5.98 -19.93 -18.41
C LEU A 53 -6.14 -20.15 -16.90
N CYS A 54 -6.38 -21.39 -16.46
CA CYS A 54 -6.49 -21.73 -15.05
C CYS A 54 -5.18 -21.47 -14.28
N LEU A 55 -4.03 -21.81 -14.86
CA LEU A 55 -2.71 -21.54 -14.29
C LEU A 55 -2.47 -20.04 -14.11
N THR A 56 -2.74 -19.25 -15.15
CA THR A 56 -2.55 -17.80 -15.15
C THR A 56 -3.53 -17.11 -14.20
N VAL A 57 -4.78 -17.57 -14.11
CA VAL A 57 -5.74 -17.12 -13.08
C VAL A 57 -5.25 -17.48 -11.67
N ALA A 58 -4.81 -18.72 -11.44
CA ALA A 58 -4.27 -19.14 -10.14
C ALA A 58 -3.04 -18.32 -9.74
N GLY A 59 -2.16 -18.02 -10.69
CA GLY A 59 -0.98 -17.18 -10.49
C GLY A 59 -1.31 -15.75 -10.03
N ASP A 60 -2.40 -15.15 -10.53
CA ASP A 60 -2.88 -13.85 -10.04
C ASP A 60 -3.60 -13.96 -8.69
N LEU A 61 -4.31 -15.06 -8.42
CA LEU A 61 -4.99 -15.28 -7.13
C LEU A 61 -4.00 -15.49 -5.98
N VAL A 62 -2.85 -16.13 -6.24
CA VAL A 62 -1.75 -16.27 -5.29
C VAL A 62 -0.95 -14.97 -5.26
N ALA A 63 -1.46 -14.00 -4.50
CA ALA A 63 -0.81 -12.71 -4.27
C ALA A 63 -0.18 -12.63 -2.87
N VAL A 64 0.98 -11.98 -2.80
CA VAL A 64 1.57 -11.44 -1.58
C VAL A 64 1.36 -9.94 -1.60
N ARG A 65 0.66 -9.41 -0.61
CA ARG A 65 0.49 -7.97 -0.46
C ARG A 65 1.69 -7.43 0.30
N LEU A 66 2.52 -6.64 -0.37
CA LEU A 66 3.56 -5.83 0.25
C LEU A 66 2.98 -4.46 0.56
N ARG A 67 3.19 -3.97 1.78
CA ARG A 67 2.86 -2.61 2.13
C ARG A 67 4.12 -1.75 1.98
N ARG A 68 4.04 -0.69 1.19
CA ARG A 68 5.13 0.28 1.01
C ARG A 68 4.58 1.66 1.34
N GLY A 69 4.84 2.10 2.58
CA GLY A 69 4.27 3.34 3.11
C GLY A 69 2.74 3.28 3.14
N GLU A 70 2.10 4.23 2.45
CA GLU A 70 0.64 4.34 2.41
C GLU A 70 -0.04 3.33 1.48
N GLU A 71 0.72 2.63 0.65
CA GLU A 71 0.21 1.83 -0.46
C GLU A 71 0.47 0.33 -0.32
N THR A 72 -0.39 -0.47 -0.96
CA THR A 72 -0.25 -1.93 -1.02
C THR A 72 0.06 -2.36 -2.45
N GLU A 73 1.26 -2.90 -2.67
CA GLU A 73 1.68 -3.56 -3.90
C GLU A 73 1.35 -5.05 -3.81
N GLU A 74 0.81 -5.66 -4.87
CA GLU A 74 0.55 -7.11 -4.92
C GLU A 74 1.64 -7.78 -5.77
N LEU A 75 2.55 -8.54 -5.15
CA LEU A 75 3.43 -9.46 -5.86
C LEU A 75 2.68 -10.74 -6.15
N THR A 76 2.63 -11.15 -7.42
CA THR A 76 1.92 -12.35 -7.85
C THR A 76 2.83 -13.26 -8.67
N LEU A 77 2.42 -14.52 -8.84
CA LEU A 77 3.09 -15.46 -9.75
C LEU A 77 2.55 -15.35 -11.18
N PHE A 78 1.73 -14.34 -11.43
CA PHE A 78 1.07 -14.11 -12.71
C PHE A 78 2.07 -13.95 -13.86
N GLU A 79 3.14 -13.17 -13.65
CA GLU A 79 4.14 -12.92 -14.70
C GLU A 79 4.88 -14.20 -15.13
N ALA A 80 5.14 -15.13 -14.20
CA ALA A 80 5.70 -16.45 -14.53
C ALA A 80 4.75 -17.24 -15.43
N ALA A 81 3.44 -17.19 -15.15
CA ALA A 81 2.44 -17.87 -15.97
C ALA A 81 2.36 -17.24 -17.38
N VAL A 82 2.44 -15.91 -17.49
CA VAL A 82 2.52 -15.21 -18.78
C VAL A 82 3.76 -15.64 -19.57
N VAL A 83 4.91 -15.81 -18.93
CA VAL A 83 6.12 -16.34 -19.61
C VAL A 83 5.88 -17.75 -20.17
N VAL A 84 5.19 -18.62 -19.41
CA VAL A 84 4.80 -19.95 -19.89
C VAL A 84 3.84 -19.87 -21.08
N ASP A 85 2.85 -18.97 -21.02
CA ASP A 85 1.90 -18.73 -22.11
C ASP A 85 2.64 -18.33 -23.40
N VAL A 86 3.56 -17.38 -23.31
CA VAL A 86 4.39 -16.91 -24.44
C VAL A 86 5.20 -18.05 -25.07
N LEU A 87 5.72 -18.97 -24.25
CA LEU A 87 6.54 -20.06 -24.76
C LEU A 87 5.74 -21.17 -25.46
N LEU A 88 4.55 -21.47 -24.94
CA LEU A 88 3.73 -22.60 -25.38
C LEU A 88 2.69 -22.24 -26.44
N LEU A 89 2.34 -20.96 -26.58
CA LEU A 89 1.23 -20.54 -27.43
C LEU A 89 1.69 -19.81 -28.70
N PRO A 90 0.94 -19.97 -29.80
CA PRO A 90 1.02 -19.06 -30.94
C PRO A 90 0.79 -17.60 -30.52
N THR A 91 1.30 -16.65 -31.31
CA THR A 91 1.26 -15.21 -31.00
C THR A 91 -0.11 -14.73 -30.55
N TRP A 92 -1.21 -15.04 -31.27
CA TRP A 92 -2.54 -14.56 -30.90
C TRP A 92 -3.05 -15.09 -29.57
N SER A 93 -2.80 -16.36 -29.25
CA SER A 93 -3.21 -16.93 -27.97
C SER A 93 -2.33 -16.44 -26.82
N ALA A 94 -1.02 -16.28 -27.04
CA ALA A 94 -0.10 -15.66 -26.07
C ALA A 94 -0.47 -14.21 -25.75
N LEU A 95 -1.00 -13.48 -26.74
CA LEU A 95 -1.47 -12.11 -26.61
C LEU A 95 -2.78 -11.99 -25.82
N LEU A 96 -3.77 -12.85 -26.11
CA LEU A 96 -5.12 -12.73 -25.57
C LEU A 96 -5.35 -13.44 -24.23
N LEU A 97 -4.68 -14.57 -23.98
CA LEU A 97 -4.94 -15.41 -22.80
C LEU A 97 -4.62 -14.68 -21.47
N PRO A 98 -3.48 -13.98 -21.31
CA PRO A 98 -3.22 -13.19 -20.11
C PRO A 98 -4.26 -12.12 -19.83
N VAL A 99 -4.75 -11.45 -20.88
CA VAL A 99 -5.77 -10.40 -20.78
C VAL A 99 -7.10 -11.01 -20.31
N ALA A 100 -7.49 -12.16 -20.88
CA ALA A 100 -8.68 -12.88 -20.45
C ALA A 100 -8.58 -13.32 -18.98
N ALA A 101 -7.42 -13.86 -18.57
CA ALA A 101 -7.17 -14.24 -17.18
C ALA A 101 -7.32 -13.02 -16.23
N SER A 102 -6.74 -11.87 -16.58
CA SER A 102 -6.85 -10.64 -15.79
C SER A 102 -8.28 -10.13 -15.64
N VAL A 103 -9.09 -10.24 -16.70
CA VAL A 103 -10.52 -9.90 -16.65
C VAL A 103 -11.27 -10.86 -15.74
N VAL A 104 -11.04 -12.18 -15.87
CA VAL A 104 -11.64 -13.20 -14.99
C VAL A 104 -11.29 -12.93 -13.53
N CYS A 105 -10.02 -12.71 -13.21
CA CYS A 105 -9.58 -12.38 -11.86
C CYS A 105 -10.22 -11.10 -11.33
N SER A 106 -10.39 -10.10 -12.19
CA SER A 106 -11.05 -8.84 -11.82
C SER A 106 -12.53 -9.03 -11.52
N VAL A 107 -13.23 -9.90 -12.25
CA VAL A 107 -14.63 -10.28 -11.98
C VAL A 107 -14.72 -11.06 -10.66
N VAL A 108 -13.88 -12.09 -10.47
CA VAL A 108 -13.84 -12.91 -9.25
C VAL A 108 -13.57 -12.04 -8.01
N ARG A 109 -12.62 -11.10 -8.11
CA ARG A 109 -12.27 -10.17 -7.02
C ARG A 109 -13.20 -8.96 -6.93
N ARG A 110 -14.26 -8.87 -7.76
CA ARG A 110 -15.23 -7.75 -7.81
C ARG A 110 -14.55 -6.37 -7.87
N ARG A 111 -13.47 -6.26 -8.65
CA ARG A 111 -12.70 -5.01 -8.80
C ARG A 111 -13.53 -3.96 -9.55
N ALA A 112 -13.36 -2.69 -9.17
CA ALA A 112 -14.03 -1.57 -9.84
C ALA A 112 -13.68 -1.54 -11.33
N LEU A 113 -14.68 -1.29 -12.20
CA LEU A 113 -14.54 -1.36 -13.66
C LEU A 113 -13.37 -0.55 -14.19
N LEU A 114 -13.15 0.66 -13.68
CA LEU A 114 -12.05 1.52 -14.13
C LEU A 114 -10.68 0.88 -13.87
N LYS A 115 -10.50 0.27 -12.69
CA LYS A 115 -9.26 -0.44 -12.33
C LYS A 115 -9.08 -1.68 -13.21
N THR A 116 -10.17 -2.38 -13.49
CA THR A 116 -10.15 -3.54 -14.40
C THR A 116 -9.72 -3.14 -15.82
N VAL A 117 -10.31 -2.08 -16.38
CA VAL A 117 -9.94 -1.60 -17.72
C VAL A 117 -8.50 -1.12 -17.76
N PHE A 118 -8.05 -0.38 -16.74
CA PHE A 118 -6.67 0.07 -16.63
C PHE A 118 -5.69 -1.12 -16.59
N ASN A 119 -5.91 -2.07 -15.65
CA ASN A 119 -5.04 -3.23 -15.49
C ASN A 119 -5.02 -4.11 -16.74
N ALA A 120 -6.17 -4.39 -17.34
CA ALA A 120 -6.27 -5.19 -18.56
C ALA A 120 -5.57 -4.52 -19.74
N SER A 121 -5.70 -3.19 -19.89
CA SER A 121 -5.03 -2.43 -20.95
C SER A 121 -3.52 -2.39 -20.74
N ASN A 122 -3.07 -2.11 -19.50
CA ASN A 122 -1.65 -2.09 -19.16
C ASN A 122 -1.00 -3.46 -19.44
N LEU A 123 -1.67 -4.51 -18.97
CA LEU A 123 -1.24 -5.88 -19.21
C LEU A 123 -1.20 -6.20 -20.69
N ALA A 124 -2.25 -5.88 -21.44
CA ALA A 124 -2.28 -6.11 -22.88
C ALA A 124 -1.11 -5.41 -23.59
N LEU A 125 -0.78 -4.18 -23.21
CA LEU A 125 0.39 -3.48 -23.76
C LEU A 125 1.71 -4.18 -23.37
N ALA A 126 1.90 -4.51 -22.09
CA ALA A 126 3.10 -5.16 -21.60
C ALA A 126 3.31 -6.54 -22.25
N THR A 127 2.25 -7.36 -22.33
CA THR A 127 2.26 -8.66 -23.01
C THR A 127 2.57 -8.52 -24.50
N ALA A 128 2.04 -7.49 -25.18
CA ALA A 128 2.36 -7.27 -26.59
C ALA A 128 3.85 -6.97 -26.79
N VAL A 129 4.47 -6.18 -25.90
CA VAL A 129 5.91 -5.92 -25.93
C VAL A 129 6.71 -7.21 -25.70
N LEU A 130 6.35 -8.01 -24.69
CA LEU A 130 7.00 -9.30 -24.41
C LEU A 130 6.91 -10.25 -25.60
N VAL A 131 5.70 -10.49 -26.13
CA VAL A 131 5.47 -11.36 -27.29
C VAL A 131 6.21 -10.82 -28.51
N GLY A 132 6.20 -9.50 -28.72
CA GLY A 132 6.93 -8.87 -29.82
C GLY A 132 8.44 -9.15 -29.75
N VAL A 133 9.05 -9.02 -28.58
CA VAL A 133 10.48 -9.32 -28.39
C VAL A 133 10.78 -10.80 -28.60
N VAL A 134 9.93 -11.70 -28.10
CA VAL A 134 10.20 -13.14 -28.08
C VAL A 134 9.89 -13.81 -29.43
N HIS A 135 8.79 -13.44 -30.10
CA HIS A 135 8.33 -14.12 -31.32
C HIS A 135 8.85 -13.48 -32.62
N LEU A 136 9.35 -12.24 -32.61
CA LEU A 136 9.86 -11.58 -33.82
C LEU A 136 11.34 -11.88 -34.12
N GLU A 137 12.06 -12.59 -33.25
CA GLU A 137 13.45 -13.05 -33.50
C GLU A 137 13.57 -14.19 -34.54
N GLY A 138 12.49 -14.53 -35.25
CA GLY A 138 12.62 -15.02 -36.64
C GLY A 138 13.10 -16.46 -36.85
N GLY A 139 12.98 -17.35 -35.87
CA GLY A 139 13.11 -18.78 -36.12
C GLY A 139 12.94 -19.60 -34.85
N ALA A 140 11.88 -20.41 -34.77
CA ALA A 140 11.61 -21.28 -33.64
C ALA A 140 12.80 -22.24 -33.42
N PRO A 141 13.68 -21.99 -32.42
CA PRO A 141 14.74 -22.91 -32.13
C PRO A 141 14.08 -24.13 -31.48
N ARG A 142 14.39 -25.34 -31.94
CA ARG A 142 13.81 -26.60 -31.40
C ARG A 142 14.05 -26.83 -29.89
N THR A 143 14.83 -25.96 -29.24
CA THR A 143 15.22 -26.03 -27.82
C THR A 143 15.36 -24.61 -27.25
N LEU A 144 15.19 -24.44 -25.93
CA LEU A 144 15.50 -23.19 -25.23
C LEU A 144 17.00 -22.90 -25.28
N GLY A 145 17.45 -22.29 -26.37
CA GLY A 145 18.83 -21.84 -26.54
C GLY A 145 19.11 -20.54 -25.77
N VAL A 146 20.38 -20.15 -25.71
CA VAL A 146 20.82 -18.90 -25.06
C VAL A 146 20.09 -17.68 -25.61
N GLN A 147 19.86 -17.63 -26.93
CA GLN A 147 19.12 -16.53 -27.57
C GLN A 147 17.67 -16.45 -27.08
N ALA A 148 16.96 -17.59 -26.99
CA ALA A 148 15.60 -17.61 -26.47
C ALA A 148 15.54 -17.15 -25.00
N VAL A 149 16.51 -17.56 -24.18
CA VAL A 149 16.61 -17.11 -22.78
C VAL A 149 16.88 -15.60 -22.71
N LEU A 150 17.78 -15.07 -23.54
CA LEU A 150 18.05 -13.63 -23.60
C LEU A 150 16.83 -12.83 -24.08
N ALA A 151 16.13 -13.30 -25.12
CA ALA A 151 14.90 -12.68 -25.61
C ALA A 151 13.80 -12.69 -24.54
N LEU A 152 13.64 -13.79 -23.80
CA LEU A 152 12.73 -13.86 -22.65
C LEU A 152 13.13 -12.86 -21.56
N LEU A 153 14.39 -12.80 -21.17
CA LEU A 153 14.85 -11.85 -20.15
C LEU A 153 14.61 -10.40 -20.57
N VAL A 154 14.98 -10.04 -21.80
CA VAL A 154 14.76 -8.68 -22.34
C VAL A 154 13.26 -8.38 -22.44
N GLY A 155 12.46 -9.32 -22.94
CA GLY A 155 11.02 -9.18 -23.06
C GLY A 155 10.32 -9.04 -21.70
N THR A 156 10.70 -9.86 -20.71
CA THR A 156 10.13 -9.80 -19.36
C THR A 156 10.56 -8.51 -18.65
N LEU A 157 11.81 -8.06 -18.82
CA LEU A 157 12.22 -6.74 -18.32
C LEU A 157 11.41 -5.62 -18.96
N ALA A 158 11.23 -5.63 -20.28
CA ALA A 158 10.43 -4.62 -20.98
C ALA A 158 8.96 -4.65 -20.50
N PHE A 159 8.39 -5.84 -20.30
CA PHE A 159 7.06 -6.03 -19.70
C PHE A 159 6.96 -5.34 -18.33
N THR A 160 7.92 -5.59 -17.43
CA THR A 160 7.91 -4.97 -16.09
C THR A 160 8.05 -3.45 -16.16
N VAL A 161 8.88 -2.93 -17.08
CA VAL A 161 9.05 -1.48 -17.28
C VAL A 161 7.76 -0.83 -17.77
N VAL A 162 7.05 -1.45 -18.72
CA VAL A 162 5.74 -0.95 -19.17
C VAL A 162 4.77 -0.86 -17.99
N ASN A 163 4.70 -1.92 -17.17
CA ASN A 163 3.83 -1.92 -16.00
C ASN A 163 4.17 -0.81 -15.00
N LEU A 164 5.46 -0.64 -14.72
CA LEU A 164 5.96 0.34 -13.75
C LEU A 164 5.75 1.78 -14.24
N VAL A 165 5.95 2.05 -15.53
CA VAL A 165 5.67 3.36 -16.16
C VAL A 165 4.19 3.69 -16.11
N ALA A 166 3.32 2.72 -16.40
CA ALA A 166 1.87 2.94 -16.34
C ALA A 166 1.40 3.24 -14.90
N LEU A 167 1.91 2.49 -13.92
CA LEU A 167 1.61 2.69 -12.51
C LEU A 167 2.13 4.05 -12.00
N SER A 168 3.37 4.40 -12.34
CA SER A 168 3.99 5.70 -12.07
C SER A 168 3.15 6.88 -12.58
N ARG A 169 2.55 6.77 -13.78
CA ARG A 169 1.64 7.80 -14.32
C ARG A 169 0.34 7.91 -13.53
N VAL A 170 -0.17 6.82 -12.97
CA VAL A 170 -1.37 6.86 -12.12
C VAL A 170 -1.04 7.58 -10.81
N TYR A 171 0.11 7.26 -10.20
CA TYR A 171 0.54 7.93 -8.96
C TYR A 171 0.76 9.43 -9.15
N GLY A 172 1.43 9.85 -10.22
CA GLY A 172 1.60 11.27 -10.50
C GLY A 172 0.30 12.04 -10.78
N LEU A 173 -0.83 11.36 -11.01
CA LEU A 173 -2.15 11.99 -11.20
C LEU A 173 -3.00 12.01 -9.93
N ILE A 174 -2.67 11.20 -8.92
CA ILE A 174 -3.51 10.96 -7.75
C ILE A 174 -2.81 11.34 -6.44
N GLY A 175 -1.47 11.27 -6.38
CA GLY A 175 -0.66 11.62 -5.22
C GLY A 175 0.43 12.62 -5.54
N ASP A 176 1.20 12.97 -4.51
CA ASP A 176 2.29 13.96 -4.58
C ASP A 176 3.67 13.32 -4.87
N GLU A 177 3.71 12.01 -5.16
CA GLU A 177 4.97 11.31 -5.41
C GLU A 177 5.57 11.61 -6.78
N GLN A 178 6.90 11.72 -6.85
CA GLN A 178 7.61 11.95 -8.10
C GLN A 178 7.57 10.68 -8.98
N PRO A 179 6.94 10.71 -10.16
CA PRO A 179 6.70 9.51 -10.97
C PRO A 179 7.98 8.73 -11.31
N TRP A 180 9.09 9.44 -11.51
CA TRP A 180 10.36 8.83 -11.90
C TRP A 180 11.06 8.07 -10.75
N GLN A 181 10.85 8.50 -9.51
CA GLN A 181 11.44 7.83 -8.34
C GLN A 181 10.85 6.43 -8.18
N VAL A 182 9.53 6.29 -8.34
CA VAL A 182 8.82 4.99 -8.34
C VAL A 182 9.42 4.02 -9.36
N VAL A 183 9.73 4.51 -10.57
CA VAL A 183 10.32 3.67 -11.62
C VAL A 183 11.72 3.22 -11.24
N ARG A 184 12.57 4.13 -10.77
CA ARG A 184 13.95 3.82 -10.41
C ARG A 184 14.02 2.84 -9.23
N ASP A 185 13.18 3.05 -8.23
CA ASP A 185 13.17 2.25 -6.99
C ASP A 185 12.55 0.87 -7.19
N GLY A 186 11.58 0.75 -8.10
CA GLY A 186 10.99 -0.54 -8.49
C GLY A 186 11.91 -1.37 -9.39
N LEU A 187 12.68 -0.75 -10.28
CA LEU A 187 13.40 -1.44 -11.36
C LEU A 187 14.36 -2.53 -10.86
N ARG A 188 15.09 -2.28 -9.75
CA ARG A 188 16.06 -3.26 -9.22
C ARG A 188 15.36 -4.54 -8.76
N LEU A 189 14.25 -4.42 -8.04
CA LEU A 189 13.48 -5.57 -7.56
C LEU A 189 12.80 -6.27 -8.73
N SER A 190 12.21 -5.51 -9.66
CA SER A 190 11.60 -6.04 -10.88
C SER A 190 12.59 -6.81 -11.75
N ALA A 191 13.85 -6.37 -11.85
CA ALA A 191 14.88 -7.08 -12.59
C ALA A 191 15.21 -8.45 -11.98
N VAL A 192 15.33 -8.52 -10.65
CA VAL A 192 15.53 -9.79 -9.94
C VAL A 192 14.33 -10.72 -10.12
N MET A 193 13.12 -10.18 -10.03
CA MET A 193 11.89 -10.94 -10.25
C MET A 193 11.79 -11.45 -11.69
N ALA A 194 12.13 -10.64 -12.70
CA ALA A 194 12.14 -11.04 -14.10
C ALA A 194 13.05 -12.25 -14.34
N VAL A 195 14.27 -12.24 -13.77
CA VAL A 195 15.17 -13.40 -13.83
C VAL A 195 14.54 -14.63 -13.16
N GLY A 196 13.95 -14.44 -11.98
CA GLY A 196 13.24 -15.50 -11.26
C GLY A 196 12.10 -16.11 -12.07
N MET A 197 11.27 -15.28 -12.70
CA MET A 197 10.12 -15.73 -13.51
C MET A 197 10.57 -16.47 -14.76
N VAL A 198 11.60 -15.98 -15.46
CA VAL A 198 12.16 -16.67 -16.64
C VAL A 198 12.78 -18.01 -16.23
N ALA A 199 13.49 -18.07 -15.11
CA ALA A 199 14.05 -19.31 -14.60
C ALA A 199 12.94 -20.32 -14.22
N LEU A 200 11.88 -19.87 -13.54
CA LEU A 200 10.73 -20.70 -13.15
C LEU A 200 9.97 -21.23 -14.37
N GLY A 201 9.60 -20.34 -15.29
CA GLY A 201 8.87 -20.70 -16.51
C GLY A 201 9.68 -21.61 -17.44
N GLY A 202 10.96 -21.28 -17.64
CA GLY A 202 11.88 -22.10 -18.43
C GLY A 202 12.10 -23.49 -17.83
N THR A 203 12.27 -23.58 -16.51
CA THR A 203 12.43 -24.89 -15.82
C THR A 203 11.15 -25.71 -15.87
N ALA A 204 9.98 -25.10 -15.69
CA ALA A 204 8.71 -25.79 -15.84
C ALA A 204 8.53 -26.34 -17.26
N LEU A 205 8.91 -25.54 -18.27
CA LEU A 205 8.85 -25.96 -19.67
C LEU A 205 9.85 -27.08 -19.99
N THR A 206 11.07 -27.08 -19.44
CA THR A 206 11.99 -28.21 -19.68
C THR A 206 11.49 -29.50 -19.01
N LEU A 207 10.94 -29.40 -17.80
CA LEU A 207 10.37 -30.55 -17.08
C LEU A 207 9.15 -31.13 -17.77
N VAL A 208 8.31 -30.31 -18.41
CA VAL A 208 7.10 -30.76 -19.11
C VAL A 208 7.39 -31.82 -20.18
N TRP A 209 8.60 -31.76 -20.76
CA TRP A 209 9.07 -32.67 -21.79
C TRP A 209 9.97 -33.78 -21.22
N ALA A 210 10.88 -33.43 -20.32
CA ALA A 210 11.88 -34.36 -19.80
C ALA A 210 11.34 -35.30 -18.72
N ALA A 211 10.50 -34.79 -17.81
CA ALA A 211 9.99 -35.54 -16.66
C ALA A 211 8.68 -34.93 -16.14
N PRO A 212 7.53 -35.14 -16.83
CA PRO A 212 6.25 -34.52 -16.46
C PRO A 212 5.81 -34.84 -15.03
N ALA A 213 6.19 -36.02 -14.50
CA ALA A 213 5.92 -36.41 -13.12
C ALA A 213 6.55 -35.47 -12.07
N LEU A 214 7.55 -34.68 -12.45
CA LEU A 214 8.20 -33.70 -11.57
C LEU A 214 7.56 -32.30 -11.62
N LEU A 215 6.60 -32.05 -12.53
CA LEU A 215 5.91 -30.75 -12.64
C LEU A 215 5.30 -30.25 -11.31
N PRO A 216 4.67 -31.10 -10.46
CA PRO A 216 4.16 -30.61 -9.17
C PRO A 216 5.25 -30.00 -8.27
N PHE A 217 6.51 -30.44 -8.43
CA PHE A 217 7.62 -29.92 -7.63
C PHE A 217 8.12 -28.54 -8.10
N THR A 218 7.78 -28.08 -9.31
CA THR A 218 8.12 -26.71 -9.75
C THR A 218 7.33 -25.65 -8.99
N VAL A 219 6.21 -26.05 -8.36
CA VAL A 219 5.42 -25.20 -7.47
C VAL A 219 6.15 -24.96 -6.15
N VAL A 220 7.04 -25.84 -5.71
CA VAL A 220 7.72 -25.73 -4.40
C VAL A 220 8.61 -24.48 -4.32
N PRO A 221 9.52 -24.19 -5.27
CA PRO A 221 10.28 -22.94 -5.26
C PRO A 221 9.39 -21.69 -5.31
N ALA A 222 8.31 -21.72 -6.11
CA ALA A 222 7.37 -20.61 -6.20
C ALA A 222 6.63 -20.38 -4.86
N GLY A 223 6.22 -21.46 -4.19
CA GLY A 223 5.62 -21.43 -2.86
C GLY A 223 6.58 -20.95 -1.79
N ALA A 224 7.84 -21.40 -1.82
CA ALA A 224 8.88 -20.96 -0.90
C ALA A 224 9.18 -19.46 -1.07
N LEU A 225 9.27 -18.98 -2.31
CA LEU A 225 9.46 -17.55 -2.61
C LEU A 225 8.27 -16.72 -2.13
N THR A 226 7.04 -17.20 -2.36
CA THR A 226 5.81 -16.58 -1.86
C THR A 226 5.81 -16.50 -0.33
N PHE A 227 6.21 -17.58 0.35
CA PHE A 227 6.32 -17.62 1.80
C PHE A 227 7.39 -16.68 2.33
N ALA A 228 8.58 -16.68 1.72
CA ALA A 228 9.69 -15.80 2.11
C ALA A 228 9.30 -14.32 1.95
N TYR A 229 8.64 -13.96 0.84
CA TYR A 229 8.14 -12.60 0.65
C TYR A 229 7.06 -12.24 1.68
N ARG A 230 6.15 -13.16 2.02
CA ARG A 230 5.15 -12.93 3.08
C ARG A 230 5.80 -12.71 4.45
N ALA A 231 6.80 -13.53 4.80
CA ALA A 231 7.51 -13.42 6.06
C ALA A 231 8.29 -12.10 6.14
N ALA A 232 8.98 -11.71 5.06
CA ALA A 232 9.69 -10.43 4.98
C ALA A 232 8.74 -9.22 5.06
N ALA A 233 7.58 -9.30 4.41
CA ALA A 233 6.53 -8.27 4.47
C ALA A 233 5.98 -8.11 5.89
N GLN A 234 5.72 -9.23 6.57
CA GLN A 234 5.24 -9.22 7.93
C GLN A 234 6.27 -8.63 8.89
N GLU A 235 7.55 -8.98 8.71
CA GLU A 235 8.63 -8.42 9.52
C GLU A 235 8.78 -6.91 9.31
N SER A 236 8.62 -6.39 8.08
CA SER A 236 8.65 -4.95 7.83
C SER A 236 7.47 -4.23 8.51
N ASP A 237 6.27 -4.81 8.42
CA ASP A 237 5.06 -4.24 9.05
C ASP A 237 5.20 -4.21 10.59
N GLU A 238 5.74 -5.28 11.18
CA GLU A 238 6.02 -5.36 12.61
C GLU A 238 7.07 -4.33 13.05
N ARG A 239 8.16 -4.18 12.29
CA ARG A 239 9.20 -3.17 12.55
C ARG A 239 8.67 -1.74 12.47
N GLU A 240 7.85 -1.44 11.45
CA GLU A 240 7.22 -0.12 11.31
C GLU A 240 6.25 0.16 12.46
N ARG A 241 5.47 -0.84 12.88
CA ARG A 241 4.60 -0.71 14.04
C ARG A 241 5.40 -0.46 15.32
N SER A 242 6.48 -1.21 15.53
CA SER A 242 7.36 -1.03 16.68
C SER A 242 8.05 0.33 16.68
N SER A 243 8.52 0.83 15.53
CA SER A 243 9.15 2.16 15.45
C SER A 243 8.15 3.27 15.76
N ARG A 244 6.91 3.17 15.28
CA ARG A 244 5.83 4.12 15.62
C ARG A 244 5.52 4.10 17.12
N LEU A 245 5.42 2.91 17.73
CA LEU A 245 5.20 2.79 19.17
C LEU A 245 6.36 3.34 20.00
N LEU A 246 7.60 3.09 19.58
CA LEU A 246 8.80 3.63 20.23
C LEU A 246 8.88 5.15 20.11
N ALA A 247 8.60 5.72 18.94
CA ALA A 247 8.55 7.16 18.74
C ALA A 247 7.50 7.80 19.66
N LEU A 248 6.33 7.17 19.76
CA LEU A 248 5.25 7.65 20.62
C LEU A 248 5.61 7.52 22.11
N SER A 249 6.26 6.43 22.52
CA SER A 249 6.81 6.27 23.87
C SER A 249 7.91 7.30 24.20
N GLN A 250 8.77 7.64 23.24
CA GLN A 250 9.84 8.62 23.43
C GLN A 250 9.30 10.04 23.57
N VAL A 251 8.26 10.40 22.81
CA VAL A 251 7.56 11.68 22.98
C VAL A 251 6.89 11.77 24.35
N LEU A 252 6.25 10.68 24.79
CA LEU A 252 5.60 10.61 26.10
C LEU A 252 6.59 10.60 27.28
N ALA A 253 7.80 10.05 27.09
CA ALA A 253 8.81 9.95 28.14
C ALA A 253 9.81 11.13 28.18
N GLY A 254 9.95 11.87 27.08
CA GLY A 254 11.06 12.81 26.89
C GLY A 254 10.76 14.28 27.19
N ARG A 255 9.51 14.68 27.38
CA ARG A 255 9.14 16.09 27.57
C ARG A 255 8.41 16.33 28.89
N LEU A 256 8.98 17.20 29.71
CA LEU A 256 8.41 17.69 30.97
C LEU A 256 7.37 18.80 30.75
N ASP A 257 7.24 19.29 29.51
CA ASP A 257 6.28 20.31 29.12
C ASP A 257 5.04 19.65 28.49
N ALA A 258 3.89 19.82 29.16
CA ALA A 258 2.61 19.28 28.74
C ALA A 258 2.21 19.75 27.34
N ASP A 259 2.55 20.99 26.99
CA ASP A 259 2.15 21.59 25.71
C ASP A 259 2.94 20.98 24.56
N GLU A 260 4.25 20.78 24.74
CA GLU A 260 5.08 20.17 23.71
C GLU A 260 4.76 18.68 23.50
N VAL A 261 4.42 17.94 24.57
CA VAL A 261 3.96 16.54 24.47
C VAL A 261 2.67 16.47 23.65
N LEU A 262 1.72 17.36 23.96
CA LEU A 262 0.42 17.40 23.29
C LEU A 262 0.57 17.71 21.80
N GLU A 263 1.32 18.75 21.46
CA GLU A 263 1.53 19.13 20.06
C GLU A 263 2.24 18.04 19.26
N ALA A 264 3.28 17.42 19.84
CA ALA A 264 3.99 16.32 19.21
C ALA A 264 3.07 15.09 19.03
N PHE A 265 2.22 14.80 20.02
CA PHE A 265 1.25 13.71 19.92
C PHE A 265 0.23 13.96 18.80
N LEU A 266 -0.34 15.17 18.72
CA LEU A 266 -1.33 15.52 17.70
C LEU A 266 -0.72 15.38 16.30
N ASP A 267 0.50 15.87 16.11
CA ASP A 267 1.20 15.76 14.83
C ASP A 267 1.50 14.29 14.46
N LEU A 268 2.05 13.51 15.39
CA LEU A 268 2.37 12.11 15.15
C LEU A 268 1.12 11.26 14.89
N THR A 269 0.04 11.49 15.63
CA THR A 269 -1.22 10.75 15.43
C THR A 269 -1.92 11.19 14.14
N ARG A 270 -1.92 12.48 13.81
CA ARG A 270 -2.42 12.95 12.51
C ARG A 270 -1.71 12.26 11.35
N GLN A 271 -0.37 12.20 11.40
CA GLN A 271 0.43 11.53 10.37
C GLN A 271 0.21 10.01 10.36
N ALA A 272 0.29 9.35 11.53
CA ALA A 272 0.22 7.90 11.64
C ALA A 272 -1.13 7.32 11.19
N PHE A 273 -2.23 8.06 11.43
CA PHE A 273 -3.58 7.68 11.03
C PHE A 273 -4.01 8.32 9.70
N GLY A 274 -3.16 9.17 9.09
CA GLY A 274 -3.49 9.90 7.86
C GLY A 274 -4.73 10.79 8.00
N ALA A 275 -4.91 11.41 9.15
CA ALA A 275 -5.99 12.35 9.39
C ALA A 275 -5.68 13.71 8.73
N ASP A 276 -6.73 14.41 8.31
CA ASP A 276 -6.60 15.78 7.79
C ASP A 276 -6.44 16.78 8.93
N ALA A 277 -7.01 16.47 10.10
CA ALA A 277 -6.89 17.25 11.32
C ALA A 277 -6.82 16.35 12.55
N ALA A 278 -6.02 16.75 13.54
CA ALA A 278 -6.01 16.19 14.88
C ALA A 278 -6.22 17.32 15.89
N LEU A 279 -7.16 17.15 16.83
CA LEU A 279 -7.41 18.15 17.87
C LEU A 279 -7.52 17.50 19.23
N ALA A 280 -7.14 18.23 20.27
CA ALA A 280 -7.42 17.89 21.65
C ALA A 280 -8.24 19.02 22.29
N VAL A 281 -9.37 18.66 22.89
CA VAL A 281 -10.11 19.54 23.79
C VAL A 281 -9.76 19.13 25.20
N LEU A 282 -9.09 20.02 25.91
CA LEU A 282 -8.67 19.82 27.29
C LEU A 282 -9.63 20.54 28.23
N ASP A 283 -9.97 19.87 29.32
CA ASP A 283 -10.70 20.51 30.40
C ASP A 283 -9.85 21.60 31.07
N ALA A 284 -10.49 22.58 31.71
CA ALA A 284 -9.79 23.65 32.42
C ALA A 284 -8.84 23.11 33.50
N SER A 285 -9.19 21.95 34.09
CA SER A 285 -8.40 21.27 35.11
C SER A 285 -7.16 20.55 34.58
N ALA A 286 -7.04 20.40 33.25
CA ALA A 286 -5.98 19.62 32.60
C ALA A 286 -4.62 20.32 32.56
N LEU A 287 -4.63 21.65 32.56
CA LEU A 287 -3.44 22.49 32.42
C LEU A 287 -3.26 23.36 33.67
N PRO A 288 -2.02 23.59 34.13
CA PRO A 288 -1.75 24.50 35.25
C PRO A 288 -2.29 25.91 34.96
N GLY A 289 -3.13 26.44 35.85
CA GLY A 289 -3.71 27.79 35.72
C GLY A 289 -4.86 27.92 34.70
N GLY A 290 -5.38 26.81 34.17
CA GLY A 290 -6.51 26.82 33.23
C GLY A 290 -7.79 27.37 33.87
N SER A 291 -8.31 28.47 33.33
CA SER A 291 -9.59 29.05 33.73
C SER A 291 -10.76 28.62 32.83
N ALA A 292 -10.46 28.07 31.66
CA ALA A 292 -11.43 27.65 30.65
C ALA A 292 -10.91 26.45 29.85
N PRO A 293 -11.81 25.61 29.29
CA PRO A 293 -11.42 24.55 28.39
C PRO A 293 -10.64 25.09 27.19
N THR A 294 -9.63 24.35 26.76
CA THR A 294 -8.70 24.77 25.70
C THR A 294 -8.72 23.76 24.57
N THR A 295 -8.76 24.24 23.33
CA THR A 295 -8.62 23.42 22.13
C THR A 295 -7.25 23.65 21.52
N VAL A 296 -6.52 22.57 21.28
CA VAL A 296 -5.30 22.55 20.47
C VAL A 296 -5.60 21.77 19.20
N LEU A 297 -5.39 22.39 18.05
CA LEU A 297 -5.66 21.84 16.73
C LEU A 297 -4.36 21.79 15.94
N ASP A 298 -4.10 20.64 15.30
CA ASP A 298 -3.10 20.47 14.26
C ASP A 298 -3.82 20.10 12.95
N ASP A 299 -3.88 21.05 12.03
CA ASP A 299 -4.52 20.88 10.72
C ASP A 299 -3.46 20.79 9.62
N ARG A 300 -3.64 19.85 8.69
CA ARG A 300 -2.70 19.59 7.60
C ARG A 300 -2.48 20.82 6.70
N GLU A 301 -3.51 21.64 6.50
CA GLU A 301 -3.48 22.79 5.60
C GLU A 301 -3.29 24.10 6.35
N ALA A 302 -3.98 24.26 7.48
CA ALA A 302 -3.96 25.51 8.25
C ALA A 302 -2.81 25.58 9.28
N GLY A 303 -2.14 24.47 9.57
CA GLY A 303 -1.11 24.37 10.60
C GLY A 303 -1.71 24.26 12.01
N ARG A 304 -0.93 24.66 13.01
CA ARG A 304 -1.32 24.56 14.42
C ARG A 304 -2.05 25.81 14.91
N ASP A 305 -3.12 25.59 15.65
CA ASP A 305 -3.90 26.63 16.33
C ASP A 305 -4.16 26.22 17.79
N ARG A 306 -4.10 27.19 18.70
CA ARG A 306 -4.41 26.99 20.12
C ARG A 306 -5.33 28.11 20.57
N ARG A 307 -6.50 27.73 21.10
CA ARG A 307 -7.56 28.66 21.45
C ARG A 307 -8.40 28.17 22.61
N THR A 308 -9.18 29.07 23.21
CA THR A 308 -10.26 28.68 24.11
C THR A 308 -11.28 27.82 23.35
N ALA A 309 -11.74 26.74 23.97
CA ALA A 309 -12.63 25.80 23.31
C ALA A 309 -13.96 26.46 22.93
N LEU A 310 -14.42 26.17 21.72
CA LEU A 310 -15.75 26.59 21.26
C LEU A 310 -16.84 25.83 22.02
N SER A 311 -18.05 26.38 22.05
CA SER A 311 -19.18 25.73 22.75
C SER A 311 -19.50 24.34 22.16
N SER A 312 -19.32 24.16 20.85
CA SER A 312 -19.46 22.87 20.17
C SER A 312 -18.39 21.87 20.59
N GLU A 313 -17.12 22.31 20.63
CA GLU A 313 -15.97 21.51 21.06
C GLU A 313 -16.07 21.10 22.53
N THR A 314 -16.58 21.98 23.39
CA THR A 314 -16.80 21.70 24.82
C THR A 314 -17.78 20.54 25.03
N GLY A 315 -18.74 20.34 24.13
CA GLY A 315 -19.65 19.19 24.16
C GLY A 315 -18.92 17.85 24.02
N LEU A 316 -17.77 17.81 23.35
CA LEU A 316 -16.96 16.60 23.15
C LEU A 316 -16.38 16.08 24.46
N LEU A 317 -16.19 16.95 25.47
CA LEU A 317 -15.71 16.55 26.80
C LEU A 317 -16.70 15.62 27.53
N GLN A 318 -17.97 15.57 27.09
CA GLN A 318 -19.02 14.73 27.68
C GLN A 318 -19.11 13.32 27.04
N CYS A 319 -18.23 12.96 26.10
CA CYS A 319 -18.30 11.67 25.40
C CYS A 319 -18.27 10.48 26.38
N ALA A 320 -19.15 9.48 26.28
CA ALA A 320 -19.14 8.39 27.26
C ALA A 320 -17.93 7.45 27.11
N GLY A 321 -17.31 7.43 25.92
CA GLY A 321 -16.20 6.55 25.59
C GLY A 321 -15.61 6.88 24.22
N ALA A 322 -14.76 5.99 23.73
CA ALA A 322 -14.21 6.09 22.38
C ALA A 322 -15.29 5.77 21.35
N GLU A 323 -15.45 6.60 20.32
CA GLU A 323 -16.53 6.46 19.34
C GLU A 323 -16.08 6.94 17.94
N VAL A 324 -16.70 6.38 16.90
CA VAL A 324 -16.58 6.87 15.52
C VAL A 324 -17.80 7.74 15.19
N LEU A 325 -17.57 9.03 14.96
CA LEU A 325 -18.60 9.98 14.53
C LEU A 325 -18.63 10.10 13.01
N THR A 326 -19.83 10.03 12.43
CA THR A 326 -20.09 10.22 10.99
C THR A 326 -21.19 11.25 10.72
N THR A 327 -21.88 11.71 11.76
CA THR A 327 -22.97 12.68 11.71
C THR A 327 -22.73 13.77 12.75
N GLY A 328 -23.23 14.98 12.51
CA GLY A 328 -23.04 16.11 13.44
C GLY A 328 -21.61 16.64 13.52
N LEU A 329 -20.80 16.40 12.49
CA LEU A 329 -19.41 16.86 12.40
C LEU A 329 -19.35 18.32 11.92
N GLU A 330 -18.48 19.12 12.54
CA GLU A 330 -18.16 20.48 12.10
C GLU A 330 -17.05 20.47 11.02
N ASN A 331 -16.87 21.59 10.30
CA ASN A 331 -15.70 21.85 9.42
C ASN A 331 -15.44 20.85 8.28
N ASP A 332 -16.47 20.54 7.47
CA ASP A 332 -16.37 19.66 6.29
C ASP A 332 -15.82 18.25 6.56
N TRP A 333 -15.78 17.83 7.82
CA TRP A 333 -15.35 16.50 8.20
C TRP A 333 -16.40 15.45 7.84
N ARG A 334 -15.94 14.33 7.30
CA ARG A 334 -16.78 13.17 6.96
C ARG A 334 -16.81 12.12 8.05
N VAL A 335 -15.67 11.89 8.68
CA VAL A 335 -15.51 10.89 9.74
C VAL A 335 -14.55 11.46 10.77
N ALA A 336 -14.89 11.31 12.05
CA ALA A 336 -14.02 11.63 13.16
C ALA A 336 -13.94 10.47 14.16
N LEU A 337 -12.75 10.18 14.68
CA LEU A 337 -12.54 9.28 15.81
C LEU A 337 -12.44 10.12 17.07
N LEU A 338 -13.27 9.85 18.06
CA LEU A 338 -13.15 10.41 19.40
C LEU A 338 -12.52 9.37 20.34
N ALA A 339 -11.54 9.79 21.12
CA ALA A 339 -11.05 9.00 22.25
C ALA A 339 -10.89 9.90 23.50
N PRO A 340 -11.52 9.55 24.63
CA PRO A 340 -11.35 10.31 25.86
C PRO A 340 -9.92 10.20 26.39
N LEU A 341 -9.39 11.31 26.89
CA LEU A 341 -8.11 11.38 27.58
C LEU A 341 -8.35 11.12 29.06
N GLU A 342 -8.25 9.85 29.46
CA GLU A 342 -8.50 9.40 30.83
C GLU A 342 -7.26 8.78 31.45
N ALA A 343 -6.98 9.17 32.69
CA ALA A 343 -5.94 8.61 33.55
C ALA A 343 -6.51 8.42 34.96
N ASP A 344 -6.23 7.28 35.60
CA ASP A 344 -6.65 6.96 36.98
C ASP A 344 -8.13 7.28 37.29
N GLY A 345 -9.04 7.01 36.34
CA GLY A 345 -10.49 7.21 36.50
C GLY A 345 -10.96 8.67 36.47
N SER A 346 -10.09 9.62 36.16
CA SER A 346 -10.46 11.02 35.91
C SER A 346 -10.23 11.37 34.45
N ARG A 347 -11.00 12.33 33.92
CA ARG A 347 -10.91 12.78 32.53
C ARG A 347 -10.18 14.11 32.45
N VAL A 348 -9.19 14.16 31.57
CA VAL A 348 -8.34 15.33 31.31
C VAL A 348 -8.80 16.04 30.04
N GLY A 349 -9.45 15.34 29.13
CA GLY A 349 -9.95 15.91 27.88
C GLY A 349 -10.44 14.84 26.91
N VAL A 350 -10.42 15.17 25.64
CA VAL A 350 -10.74 14.28 24.53
C VAL A 350 -9.84 14.61 23.34
N VAL A 351 -9.40 13.59 22.62
CA VAL A 351 -8.70 13.76 21.34
C VAL A 351 -9.62 13.34 20.20
N VAL A 352 -9.53 14.08 19.10
CA VAL A 352 -10.29 13.83 17.87
C VAL A 352 -9.36 13.77 16.68
N LEU A 353 -9.50 12.73 15.86
CA LEU A 353 -8.86 12.63 14.54
C LEU A 353 -9.94 12.71 13.47
N ALA A 354 -9.81 13.61 12.51
CA ALA A 354 -10.84 13.86 11.50
C ALA A 354 -10.30 13.80 10.06
N THR A 355 -11.17 13.40 9.13
CA THR A 355 -10.89 13.36 7.69
C THR A 355 -11.97 14.08 6.89
N ARG A 356 -11.56 14.83 5.86
CA ARG A 356 -12.36 15.50 4.82
C ARG A 356 -12.35 14.68 3.53
N GLY A 357 -11.21 14.03 3.25
CA GLY A 357 -10.95 13.28 2.01
C GLY A 357 -11.69 11.95 1.87
N ARG A 358 -11.73 11.43 0.63
CA ARG A 358 -12.36 10.12 0.29
C ARG A 358 -11.36 8.96 0.25
N HIS A 359 -10.07 9.24 0.49
CA HIS A 359 -8.96 8.34 0.18
C HIS A 359 -8.54 7.45 1.35
N ARG A 360 -8.94 7.77 2.59
CA ARG A 360 -8.68 6.94 3.79
C ARG A 360 -9.92 6.88 4.68
N THR A 361 -10.22 5.69 5.19
CA THR A 361 -11.37 5.45 6.07
C THR A 361 -10.88 5.27 7.49
N LEU A 362 -11.15 6.24 8.36
CA LEU A 362 -11.09 6.04 9.81
C LEU A 362 -12.26 5.15 10.24
N GLY A 363 -12.03 4.13 11.05
CA GLY A 363 -13.06 3.22 11.53
C GLY A 363 -12.74 2.60 12.90
N GLU A 364 -13.48 1.55 13.26
CA GLU A 364 -13.35 0.90 14.58
C GLU A 364 -11.96 0.31 14.84
N ARG A 365 -11.26 -0.12 13.79
CA ARG A 365 -9.89 -0.66 13.92
C ARG A 365 -8.92 0.44 14.35
N GLU A 366 -9.01 1.59 13.72
CA GLU A 366 -8.20 2.76 14.06
C GLU A 366 -8.56 3.30 15.44
N LEU A 367 -9.85 3.28 15.81
CA LEU A 367 -10.31 3.65 17.15
C LEU A 367 -9.67 2.77 18.24
N THR A 368 -9.62 1.45 18.01
CA THR A 368 -9.00 0.48 18.93
C THR A 368 -7.50 0.76 19.14
N LEU A 369 -6.84 1.34 18.13
CA LEU A 369 -5.43 1.74 18.22
C LEU A 369 -5.26 3.13 18.85
N LEU A 370 -6.21 4.04 18.67
CA LEU A 370 -6.17 5.38 19.24
C LEU A 370 -6.39 5.38 20.76
N THR A 371 -7.30 4.55 21.28
CA THR A 371 -7.66 4.55 22.70
C THR A 371 -6.46 4.36 23.65
N PRO A 372 -5.57 3.37 23.47
CA PRO A 372 -4.39 3.22 24.33
C PRO A 372 -3.44 4.43 24.25
N LEU A 373 -3.34 5.07 23.08
CA LEU A 373 -2.50 6.25 22.88
C LEU A 373 -3.07 7.46 23.61
N ALA A 374 -4.39 7.63 23.55
CA ALA A 374 -5.13 8.67 24.27
C ALA A 374 -4.96 8.52 25.79
N SER A 375 -5.08 7.30 26.32
CA SER A 375 -4.81 7.03 27.75
C SER A 375 -3.36 7.33 28.13
N ALA A 376 -2.39 6.95 27.31
CA ALA A 376 -0.98 7.22 27.57
C ALA A 376 -0.66 8.73 27.57
N LEU A 377 -1.25 9.49 26.63
CA LEU A 377 -1.17 10.95 26.63
C LEU A 377 -1.80 11.54 27.90
N ALA A 378 -2.96 11.06 28.33
CA ALA A 378 -3.62 11.55 29.55
C ALA A 378 -2.73 11.39 30.79
N VAL A 379 -2.03 10.26 30.91
CA VAL A 379 -1.06 10.02 32.00
C VAL A 379 0.12 11.00 31.92
N ALA A 380 0.67 11.21 30.72
CA ALA A 380 1.79 12.14 30.52
C ALA A 380 1.42 13.59 30.84
N LEU A 381 0.26 14.07 30.37
CA LEU A 381 -0.24 15.42 30.64
C LEU A 381 -0.41 15.66 32.15
N ARG A 382 -0.93 14.67 32.89
CA ARG A 382 -1.02 14.77 34.36
C ARG A 382 0.32 14.78 35.05
N GLY A 383 1.25 13.94 34.61
CA GLY A 383 2.60 13.92 35.15
C GLY A 383 3.26 15.29 35.04
N ALA A 384 3.16 15.91 33.86
CA ALA A 384 3.66 17.26 33.60
C ALA A 384 2.94 18.32 34.46
N ALA A 385 1.61 18.28 34.55
CA ALA A 385 0.84 19.22 35.37
C ALA A 385 1.17 19.11 36.87
N HIS A 386 1.40 17.89 37.37
CA HIS A 386 1.79 17.66 38.76
C HIS A 386 3.20 18.20 39.06
N LEU A 387 4.15 17.97 38.17
CA LEU A 387 5.52 18.51 38.29
C LEU A 387 5.53 20.03 38.26
N ALA A 388 4.81 20.66 37.33
CA ALA A 388 4.70 22.11 37.26
C ALA A 388 4.14 22.72 38.56
N ARG A 389 3.15 22.06 39.19
CA ARG A 389 2.62 22.51 40.49
C ARG A 389 3.66 22.37 41.60
N LEU A 390 4.44 21.29 41.64
CA LEU A 390 5.51 21.10 42.63
C LEU A 390 6.62 22.16 42.47
N GLU A 391 6.99 22.50 41.23
CA GLU A 391 7.94 23.58 40.94
C GLU A 391 7.41 24.94 41.40
N GLU A 392 6.12 25.23 41.17
CA GLU A 392 5.50 26.47 41.62
C GLU A 392 5.46 26.56 43.16
N GLU A 393 5.10 25.49 43.86
CA GLU A 393 5.06 25.42 45.32
C GLU A 393 6.46 25.58 45.93
N THR A 394 7.46 24.90 45.37
CA THR A 394 8.85 25.01 45.83
C THR A 394 9.42 26.41 45.57
N SER A 395 9.09 27.04 44.45
CA SER A 395 9.47 28.44 44.17
C SER A 395 8.82 29.41 45.16
N LYS A 396 7.54 29.20 45.53
CA LYS A 396 6.86 30.02 46.54
C LYS A 396 7.49 29.86 47.92
N LEU A 397 7.79 28.63 48.34
CA LEU A 397 8.46 28.36 49.60
C LEU A 397 9.84 29.00 49.67
N LYS A 398 10.61 28.93 48.58
CA LYS A 398 11.92 29.57 48.49
C LYS A 398 11.81 31.10 48.62
N ALA A 399 10.85 31.73 47.94
CA ALA A 399 10.62 33.17 48.05
C ALA A 399 10.23 33.61 49.49
N VAL A 400 9.44 32.81 50.20
CA VAL A 400 9.09 33.08 51.61
C VAL A 400 10.30 32.92 52.53
N VAL A 401 11.14 31.91 52.31
CA VAL A 401 12.37 31.69 53.09
C VAL A 401 13.34 32.85 52.89
N ASP A 402 13.58 33.25 51.64
CA ASP A 402 14.46 34.38 51.29
C ASP A 402 13.96 35.69 51.93
N GLN A 403 12.64 35.93 51.93
CA GLN A 403 12.04 37.12 52.55
C GLN A 403 12.08 37.09 54.09
N SER A 404 12.14 35.89 54.71
CA SER A 404 12.28 35.73 56.17
C SER A 404 13.72 35.81 56.66
N SER A 405 14.71 35.60 55.77
CA SER A 405 16.14 35.63 56.12
C SER A 405 16.77 37.04 56.06
N ASP A 406 16.06 38.02 55.49
CA ASP A 406 16.49 39.42 55.33
C ASP A 406 15.94 40.37 56.42
N GLY A 407 15.23 39.84 57.42
CA GLY A 407 14.78 40.56 58.62
C GLY A 407 15.37 39.96 59.89
#